data_AF-A0A7S9GSY3-F1
#
_entry.id   AF-A0A7S9GSY3-F1
#
_cell.length_a   1.000
_cell.length_b   1.000
_cell.length_c   1.000
_cell.angle_alpha   90.00
_cell.angle_beta   90.00
_cell.angle_gamma   90.00
#
_symmetry.space_group_name_H-M   'P 1'
#
loop_
_entity.id
_entity.type
_entity.pdbx_description
1 polymer ?
#
loop_
_entity_poly.entity_id
_entity_poly.type
_entity_poly.pdbx_seq_one_letter_code
_entity_poly.pdbx_strand_id
1 'polypeptide(L)'
;MYHITAVITCLAIAFYLFTSIEVSRARARYGVKLPAITGNADFERVYRIQMNTLEWMPIFLPPLWLFAIYISDVGAAALGAIWIIGRILYFLGYREAVAKRSRGFAIQAMACIVLWIGALGGAMWRLVH
;
A
#
# COMPACT_ATOMS: atom_id res chain seq x y z
N MET A 1 -6.91 6.93 22.19
CA MET A 1 -7.81 6.29 21.19
C MET A 1 -7.21 6.53 19.81
N TYR A 2 -7.16 5.51 18.95
CA TYR A 2 -6.37 5.51 17.69
C TYR A 2 -7.11 6.11 16.48
N HIS A 3 -7.71 7.29 16.65
CA HIS A 3 -8.63 7.87 15.67
C HIS A 3 -7.95 8.15 14.32
N ILE A 4 -6.75 8.71 14.35
CA ILE A 4 -6.02 9.10 13.13
C ILE A 4 -5.46 7.88 12.39
N THR A 5 -4.98 6.86 13.10
CA THR A 5 -4.56 5.59 12.48
C THR A 5 -5.75 4.87 11.84
N ALA A 6 -6.94 4.92 12.46
CA ALA A 6 -8.16 4.36 11.87
C ALA A 6 -8.54 5.07 10.55
N VAL A 7 -8.48 6.42 10.52
CA VAL A 7 -8.72 7.18 9.28
C VAL A 7 -7.71 6.81 8.20
N ILE A 8 -6.43 6.71 8.54
CA ILE A 8 -5.37 6.31 7.60
C ILE A 8 -5.59 4.89 7.06
N THR A 9 -6.04 3.97 7.92
CA THR A 9 -6.44 2.61 7.50
C THR A 9 -7.56 2.65 6.47
N CYS A 10 -8.61 3.44 6.71
CA CYS A 10 -9.71 3.62 5.77
C CYS A 10 -9.25 4.22 4.44
N LEU A 11 -8.34 5.19 4.46
CA LEU A 11 -7.78 5.80 3.25
C LEU A 11 -6.91 4.81 2.45
N ALA A 12 -6.13 3.96 3.12
CA ALA A 12 -5.36 2.90 2.46
C ALA A 12 -6.28 1.88 1.79
N ILE A 13 -7.37 1.48 2.46
CA ILE A 13 -8.40 0.60 1.88
C ILE A 13 -9.10 1.28 0.70
N ALA A 14 -9.46 2.56 0.82
CA ALA A 14 -10.06 3.33 -0.26
C ALA A 14 -9.15 3.38 -1.50
N PHE A 15 -7.83 3.57 -1.30
CA PHE A 15 -6.86 3.50 -2.38
C PHE A 15 -6.81 2.10 -3.02
N TYR A 16 -6.84 1.03 -2.23
CA TYR A 16 -6.88 -0.34 -2.76
C TYR A 16 -8.16 -0.60 -3.60
N LEU A 17 -9.32 -0.16 -3.10
CA LEU A 17 -10.58 -0.23 -3.85
C LEU A 17 -10.50 0.55 -5.16
N PHE A 18 -9.92 1.76 -5.13
CA PHE A 18 -9.65 2.55 -6.33
C PHE A 18 -8.81 1.76 -7.36
N THR A 19 -7.71 1.13 -6.95
CA THR A 19 -6.89 0.32 -7.88
C THR A 19 -7.66 -0.87 -8.45
N SER A 20 -8.60 -1.44 -7.70
CA SER A 20 -9.46 -2.54 -8.15
C SER A 20 -10.47 -2.09 -9.20
N ILE A 21 -11.06 -0.90 -9.01
CA ILE A 21 -11.92 -0.26 -10.02
C ILE A 21 -11.13 0.03 -11.30
N GLU A 22 -9.89 0.50 -11.19
CA GLU A 22 -9.04 0.77 -12.35
C GLU A 22 -8.72 -0.49 -13.15
N VAL A 23 -8.52 -1.65 -12.51
CA VAL A 23 -8.39 -2.94 -13.21
C VAL A 23 -9.65 -3.26 -13.99
N SER A 24 -10.83 -3.12 -13.39
CA SER A 24 -12.11 -3.36 -14.07
C SER A 24 -12.31 -2.43 -15.28
N ARG A 25 -11.96 -1.15 -15.14
CA ARG A 25 -11.97 -0.18 -16.24
C ARG A 25 -10.99 -0.56 -17.36
N ALA A 26 -9.78 -0.99 -17.00
CA ALA A 26 -8.77 -1.42 -17.96
C ALA A 26 -9.21 -2.68 -18.73
N ARG A 27 -9.88 -3.64 -18.07
CA ARG A 27 -10.45 -4.82 -18.75
C ARG A 27 -11.40 -4.42 -19.87
N ALA A 28 -12.35 -3.54 -19.55
CA ALA A 28 -13.31 -3.04 -20.53
C ALA A 28 -12.62 -2.27 -21.66
N ARG A 29 -11.65 -1.40 -21.32
CA ARG A 29 -10.93 -0.55 -22.28
C ARG A 29 -10.09 -1.35 -23.27
N TYR A 30 -9.41 -2.39 -22.80
CA TYR A 30 -8.46 -3.17 -23.60
C TYR A 30 -9.01 -4.52 -24.08
N GLY A 31 -10.30 -4.82 -23.83
CA GLY A 31 -10.96 -6.03 -24.31
C GLY A 31 -10.49 -7.32 -23.67
N VAL A 32 -9.92 -7.27 -22.46
CA VAL A 32 -9.40 -8.46 -21.75
C VAL A 32 -10.53 -9.19 -21.04
N LYS A 33 -11.04 -10.26 -21.67
CA LYS A 33 -12.15 -11.09 -21.15
C LYS A 33 -11.71 -11.90 -19.93
N LEU A 34 -12.62 -12.08 -18.98
CA LEU A 34 -12.41 -13.01 -17.85
C LEU A 34 -12.31 -14.46 -18.38
N PRO A 35 -11.49 -15.33 -17.77
CA PRO A 35 -10.63 -15.12 -16.60
C PRO A 35 -9.21 -14.62 -16.94
N ALA A 36 -8.95 -14.16 -18.17
CA ALA A 36 -7.60 -13.80 -18.61
C ALA A 36 -7.02 -12.65 -17.77
N ILE A 37 -5.74 -12.76 -17.44
CA ILE A 37 -4.95 -11.75 -16.73
C ILE A 37 -3.78 -11.22 -17.56
N THR A 38 -3.72 -11.59 -18.83
CA THR A 38 -2.73 -11.18 -19.82
C THR A 38 -3.42 -10.77 -21.12
N GLY A 39 -2.74 -9.97 -21.94
CA GLY A 39 -3.22 -9.62 -23.29
C GLY A 39 -2.68 -8.27 -23.77
N ASN A 40 -3.06 -7.18 -23.10
CA ASN A 40 -2.59 -5.84 -23.42
C ASN A 40 -1.57 -5.36 -22.37
N ALA A 41 -0.44 -4.84 -22.80
CA ALA A 41 0.63 -4.41 -21.89
C ALA A 41 0.21 -3.31 -20.90
N ASP A 42 -0.69 -2.39 -21.29
CA ASP A 42 -1.24 -1.39 -20.37
C ASP A 42 -2.17 -2.03 -19.33
N PHE A 43 -3.01 -2.99 -19.76
CA PHE A 43 -3.85 -3.74 -18.84
C PHE A 43 -2.99 -4.50 -17.82
N GLU A 44 -1.96 -5.20 -18.26
CA GLU A 44 -1.06 -5.97 -17.40
C GLU A 44 -0.35 -5.08 -16.39
N ARG A 45 0.05 -3.85 -16.78
CA ARG A 45 0.59 -2.85 -15.86
C ARG A 45 -0.41 -2.48 -14.77
N VAL A 46 -1.65 -2.11 -15.14
CA VAL A 46 -2.71 -1.76 -14.18
C VAL A 46 -3.03 -2.92 -13.24
N TYR A 47 -3.14 -4.13 -13.79
CA TYR A 47 -3.35 -5.35 -13.03
C TYR A 47 -2.21 -5.61 -12.03
N ARG A 48 -0.95 -5.47 -12.45
CA ARG A 48 0.20 -5.67 -11.55
C ARG A 48 0.28 -4.60 -10.47
N ILE A 49 -0.14 -3.37 -10.75
CA ILE A 49 -0.21 -2.32 -9.72
C ILE A 49 -1.20 -2.71 -8.61
N GLN A 50 -2.40 -3.14 -8.98
CA GLN A 50 -3.41 -3.57 -8.03
C GLN A 50 -2.96 -4.80 -7.23
N MET A 51 -2.44 -5.83 -7.91
CA MET A 51 -1.95 -7.06 -7.26
C MET A 51 -0.79 -6.78 -6.31
N ASN A 52 0.16 -5.94 -6.72
CA ASN A 52 1.22 -5.52 -5.82
C ASN A 52 0.68 -4.70 -4.64
N THR A 53 -0.40 -3.94 -4.80
CA THR A 53 -1.02 -3.25 -3.65
C THR A 53 -1.58 -4.27 -2.67
N LEU A 54 -2.31 -5.27 -3.17
CA LEU A 54 -2.86 -6.36 -2.38
C LEU A 54 -1.77 -7.12 -1.61
N GLU A 55 -0.67 -7.48 -2.27
CA GLU A 55 0.48 -8.17 -1.65
C GLU A 55 1.11 -7.36 -0.50
N TRP A 56 1.08 -6.03 -0.58
CA TRP A 56 1.67 -5.15 0.43
C TRP A 56 0.72 -4.78 1.57
N MET A 57 -0.60 -4.93 1.41
CA MET A 57 -1.57 -4.70 2.50
C MET A 57 -1.27 -5.50 3.77
N PRO A 58 -0.98 -6.81 3.75
CA PRO A 58 -0.64 -7.58 4.95
C PRO A 58 0.74 -7.24 5.53
N ILE A 59 1.62 -6.60 4.75
CA ILE A 59 2.93 -6.12 5.21
C ILE A 59 2.79 -4.73 5.85
N PHE A 60 1.77 -3.96 5.46
CA PHE A 60 1.55 -2.59 5.92
C PHE A 60 0.59 -2.53 7.13
N LEU A 61 -0.59 -3.14 7.03
CA LEU A 61 -1.67 -2.94 8.00
C LEU A 61 -1.33 -3.45 9.41
N PRO A 62 -0.78 -4.67 9.60
CA PRO A 62 -0.45 -5.13 10.95
C PRO A 62 0.64 -4.26 11.61
N PRO A 63 1.78 -3.95 10.96
CA PRO A 63 2.78 -3.06 11.54
C PRO A 63 2.26 -1.65 11.82
N LEU A 64 1.37 -1.10 10.99
CA LEU A 64 0.72 0.19 11.25
C LEU A 64 0.02 0.19 12.61
N TRP A 65 -0.82 -0.80 12.86
CA TRP A 65 -1.58 -0.89 14.11
C TRP A 65 -0.71 -1.23 15.30
N LEU A 66 0.26 -2.15 15.15
CA LEU A 66 1.20 -2.47 16.22
C LEU A 66 2.07 -1.26 16.59
N PHE A 67 2.53 -0.48 15.61
CA PHE A 67 3.25 0.77 15.87
C PHE A 67 2.36 1.78 16.61
N ALA A 68 1.08 1.92 16.23
CA ALA A 68 0.15 2.80 16.92
C ALA A 68 -0.04 2.40 18.39
N ILE A 69 -0.17 1.09 18.65
CA ILE A 69 -0.39 0.53 19.99
C ILE A 69 0.86 0.66 20.88
N TYR A 70 2.03 0.30 20.35
CA TYR A 70 3.25 0.20 21.16
C TYR A 70 4.07 1.49 21.21
N ILE A 71 3.98 2.33 20.17
CA ILE A 71 4.85 3.51 20.01
C ILE A 71 4.05 4.80 20.00
N SER A 72 3.25 5.06 18.96
CA SER A 72 2.55 6.34 18.79
C SER A 72 1.49 6.29 17.70
N ASP A 73 0.26 6.72 18.04
CA ASP A 73 -0.84 6.91 17.07
C ASP A 73 -0.48 7.94 15.99
N VAL A 74 0.14 9.07 16.38
CA VAL A 74 0.56 10.13 15.44
C VAL A 74 1.67 9.63 14.52
N GLY A 75 2.65 8.90 15.06
CA GLY A 75 3.74 8.32 14.28
C GLY A 75 3.24 7.28 13.27
N ALA A 76 2.34 6.38 13.70
CA ALA A 76 1.70 5.42 12.82
C ALA A 76 0.92 6.10 11.69
N ALA A 77 0.08 7.09 12.03
CA ALA A 77 -0.70 7.82 11.04
C ALA A 77 0.19 8.55 10.02
N ALA A 78 1.27 9.20 10.46
CA ALA A 78 2.21 9.87 9.56
C ALA A 78 2.91 8.90 8.60
N LEU A 79 3.43 7.78 9.11
CA LEU A 79 4.06 6.74 8.29
C LEU A 79 3.07 6.08 7.34
N GLY A 80 1.83 5.87 7.76
CA GLY A 80 0.77 5.37 6.90
C GLY A 80 0.36 6.35 5.80
N ALA A 81 0.34 7.65 6.07
CA ALA A 81 0.15 8.67 5.04
C ALA A 81 1.29 8.64 4.00
N ILE A 82 2.54 8.53 4.45
CA ILE A 82 3.72 8.38 3.57
C ILE A 82 3.58 7.13 2.70
N TRP A 83 3.13 6.00 3.28
CA TRP A 83 2.88 4.78 2.53
C TRP A 83 1.85 5.00 1.41
N ILE A 84 0.70 5.64 1.71
CA ILE A 84 -0.34 5.95 0.73
C ILE A 84 0.21 6.84 -0.40
N ILE A 85 1.00 7.88 -0.06
CA ILE A 85 1.66 8.74 -1.06
C ILE A 85 2.59 7.92 -1.94
N GLY A 86 3.39 7.02 -1.35
CA GLY A 86 4.24 6.08 -2.07
C GLY A 86 3.44 5.22 -3.06
N ARG A 87 2.26 4.72 -2.65
CA ARG A 87 1.36 3.94 -3.51
C ARG A 87 0.78 4.77 -4.66
N ILE A 88 0.41 6.03 -4.42
CA ILE A 88 -0.07 6.95 -5.46
C ILE A 88 1.04 7.19 -6.50
N LEU A 89 2.26 7.49 -6.05
CA LEU A 89 3.42 7.68 -6.94
C LEU A 89 3.76 6.42 -7.72
N TYR A 90 3.67 5.25 -7.07
CA TYR A 90 3.86 3.95 -7.71
C TYR A 90 2.82 3.71 -8.82
N PHE A 91 1.55 4.01 -8.54
CA PHE A 91 0.47 3.89 -9.50
C PHE A 91 0.66 4.82 -10.71
N LEU A 92 0.93 6.10 -10.48
CA LEU A 92 1.14 7.08 -11.55
C LEU A 92 2.34 6.72 -12.41
N GLY A 93 3.48 6.40 -11.80
CA GLY A 93 4.70 6.05 -12.52
C GLY A 93 4.57 4.76 -13.31
N TYR A 94 4.05 3.69 -12.67
CA TYR A 94 3.98 2.39 -13.33
C TYR A 94 2.93 2.35 -14.44
N ARG A 95 1.85 3.13 -14.35
CA ARG A 95 0.91 3.28 -15.47
C ARG A 95 1.57 3.85 -16.72
N GLU A 96 2.49 4.80 -16.56
CA GLU A 96 3.19 5.44 -17.67
C GLU A 96 4.30 4.56 -18.25
N ALA A 97 5.18 4.02 -17.38
CA ALA A 97 6.26 3.15 -17.79
C ALA A 97 6.75 2.27 -16.63
N VAL A 98 7.13 1.02 -16.94
CA VAL A 98 7.66 0.07 -15.95
C VAL A 98 8.85 0.64 -15.17
N ALA A 99 9.73 1.39 -15.85
CA ALA A 99 10.92 2.00 -15.24
C ALA A 99 10.59 3.07 -14.18
N LYS A 100 9.42 3.73 -14.25
CA LYS A 100 9.06 4.85 -13.36
C LYS A 100 8.45 4.40 -12.03
N ARG A 101 8.27 3.09 -11.81
CA ARG A 101 7.64 2.54 -10.59
C ARG A 101 8.55 2.61 -9.35
N SER A 102 9.87 2.69 -9.53
CA SER A 102 10.86 2.49 -8.45
C SER A 102 10.73 3.49 -7.30
N ARG A 103 10.50 4.77 -7.60
CA ARG A 103 10.41 5.84 -6.60
C ARG A 103 9.26 5.60 -5.61
N GLY A 104 8.06 5.35 -6.12
CA GLY A 104 6.89 5.04 -5.27
C GLY A 104 7.07 3.75 -4.48
N PHE A 105 7.69 2.74 -5.09
CA PHE A 105 8.00 1.47 -4.42
C PHE A 105 9.00 1.64 -3.26
N ALA A 106 10.03 2.45 -3.43
CA ALA A 106 11.03 2.72 -2.39
C ALA A 106 10.41 3.47 -1.20
N ILE A 107 9.58 4.49 -1.46
CA ILE A 107 8.89 5.26 -0.42
C ILE A 107 8.00 4.35 0.44
N GLN A 108 7.14 3.55 -0.21
CA GLN A 108 6.23 2.67 0.54
C GLN A 108 6.99 1.56 1.28
N ALA A 109 8.08 1.03 0.71
CA ALA A 109 8.89 0.01 1.36
C ALA A 109 9.58 0.57 2.62
N MET A 110 10.15 1.77 2.54
CA MET A 110 10.78 2.45 3.68
C MET A 110 9.76 2.69 4.81
N ALA A 111 8.56 3.17 4.48
CA ALA A 111 7.50 3.36 5.47
C ALA A 111 7.14 2.05 6.19
N CYS A 112 6.98 0.95 5.45
CA CYS A 112 6.71 -0.37 6.05
C CYS A 112 7.86 -0.87 6.93
N ILE A 113 9.12 -0.68 6.52
CA ILE A 113 10.30 -1.09 7.30
C ILE A 113 10.32 -0.35 8.64
N VAL A 114 10.13 0.97 8.63
CA VAL A 114 10.11 1.78 9.85
C VAL A 114 8.95 1.37 10.77
N LEU A 115 7.75 1.17 10.22
CA LEU A 115 6.60 0.67 10.97
C LEU A 115 6.89 -0.70 11.59
N TRP A 116 7.47 -1.62 10.83
CA TRP A 116 7.75 -2.98 11.29
C TRP A 116 8.83 -3.02 12.38
N ILE A 117 9.94 -2.30 12.19
CA ILE A 117 11.01 -2.21 13.21
C ILE A 117 10.47 -1.57 14.49
N GLY A 118 9.69 -0.48 14.38
CA GLY A 118 9.11 0.17 15.54
C GLY A 118 8.08 -0.69 16.26
N ALA A 119 7.23 -1.40 15.51
CA ALA A 119 6.27 -2.36 16.07
C ALA A 119 6.98 -3.49 16.83
N LEU A 120 8.01 -4.10 16.23
CA LEU A 120 8.78 -5.17 16.85
C LEU A 120 9.52 -4.67 18.09
N GLY A 121 10.24 -3.55 17.98
CA GLY A 121 10.98 -2.96 19.10
C GLY A 121 10.06 -2.57 20.26
N GLY A 122 8.92 -1.95 19.95
CA GLY A 122 7.92 -1.58 20.95
C GLY A 122 7.30 -2.78 21.65
N ALA A 123 6.95 -3.83 20.91
CA ALA A 123 6.43 -5.06 21.47
C ALA A 123 7.47 -5.76 22.37
N MET A 124 8.72 -5.87 21.91
CA MET A 124 9.81 -6.46 22.68
C MET A 124 10.11 -5.66 23.95
N TRP A 125 10.07 -4.33 23.89
CA TRP A 125 10.28 -3.47 25.06
C TRP A 125 9.28 -3.78 26.18
N ARG A 126 8.01 -4.01 25.82
CA ARG A 126 6.92 -4.37 26.76
C ARG A 126 7.04 -5.75 27.39
N LEU A 127 7.87 -6.63 26.83
CA LEU A 127 8.15 -7.93 27.44
C LEU A 127 9.20 -7.83 28.54
N VAL A 128 10.04 -6.79 28.51
CA VAL A 128 11.16 -6.61 29.43
C VAL A 128 10.86 -5.57 30.51
N HIS A 129 9.97 -4.60 30.22
CA HIS A 129 9.58 -3.51 31.12
C HIS A 129 8.06 -3.33 31.13
#